data_AF-A0A8J3GKW3-F1
#
_entry.id   AF-A0A8J3GKW3-F1
#
_cell.length_a   1.000
_cell.length_b   1.000
_cell.length_c   1.000
_cell.angle_alpha   90.00
_cell.angle_beta   90.00
_cell.angle_gamma   90.00
#
_symmetry.space_group_name_H-M   'P 1'
#
loop_
_entity.id
_entity.type
_entity.pdbx_description
1 polymer ?
#
loop_
_entity_poly.entity_id
_entity_poly.type
_entity_poly.pdbx_seq_one_letter_code
_entity_poly.pdbx_strand_id
1 'polypeptide(L)'
;MIPTTLHGAIDYLVALFLISAPYTLGFADGGAAQWATIGLGAFVLIYSLFTDYELGMVRILRFRVHLALDVVFALLLLASPWVLNFSDRI
;
A
#
# COMPACT_ATOMS: atom_id res chain seq x y z
N MET A 1 -2.44 -2.30 19.31
CA MET A 1 -3.41 -2.76 18.29
C MET A 1 -4.58 -1.80 18.33
N ILE A 2 -4.92 -1.20 17.19
CA ILE A 2 -6.09 -0.34 17.03
C ILE A 2 -7.32 -1.18 16.67
N PRO A 3 -8.55 -0.66 16.82
CA PRO A 3 -9.75 -1.35 16.33
C PRO A 3 -9.62 -1.72 14.84
N THR A 4 -10.04 -2.91 14.46
CA THR A 4 -10.00 -3.45 13.09
C THR A 4 -10.73 -2.56 12.09
N THR A 5 -11.81 -1.90 12.53
CA THR A 5 -12.53 -0.93 11.71
C THR A 5 -11.72 0.34 11.45
N LEU A 6 -10.98 0.81 12.44
CA LEU A 6 -10.08 1.97 12.27
C LEU A 6 -8.89 1.59 11.38
N HIS A 7 -8.33 0.39 11.55
CA HIS A 7 -7.27 -0.13 10.69
C HIS A 7 -7.71 -0.18 9.23
N GLY A 8 -8.87 -0.79 8.95
CA GLY A 8 -9.40 -0.83 7.58
C GLY A 8 -9.67 0.53 6.97
N ALA A 9 -10.13 1.51 7.75
CA ALA A 9 -10.29 2.87 7.26
C ALA A 9 -8.93 3.49 6.88
N ILE A 10 -7.90 3.25 7.68
CA ILE A 10 -6.53 3.68 7.40
C ILE A 10 -5.99 2.99 6.14
N ASP A 11 -6.24 1.70 5.95
CA ASP A 11 -5.76 0.97 4.75
C ASP A 11 -6.30 1.61 3.47
N TYR A 12 -7.59 1.94 3.43
CA TYR A 12 -8.18 2.59 2.27
C TYR A 12 -7.62 4.00 2.04
N LEU A 13 -7.37 4.76 3.11
CA LEU A 13 -6.73 6.08 3.01
C LEU A 13 -5.28 5.96 2.51
N VAL A 14 -4.51 5.00 3.03
CA VAL A 14 -3.12 4.75 2.61
C VAL A 14 -3.07 4.29 1.16
N ALA A 15 -3.95 3.36 0.77
CA ALA A 15 -4.03 2.90 -0.61
C ALA A 15 -4.35 4.05 -1.58
N LEU A 16 -5.35 4.87 -1.25
CA LEU A 16 -5.71 6.05 -2.03
C LEU A 16 -4.56 7.05 -2.10
N PHE A 17 -3.88 7.29 -0.97
CA PHE A 17 -2.72 8.17 -0.90
C PHE A 17 -1.59 7.66 -1.80
N LEU A 18 -1.20 6.39 -1.70
CA LEU A 18 -0.12 5.82 -2.52
C LEU A 18 -0.45 5.85 -4.02
N ILE A 19 -1.70 5.54 -4.41
CA ILE A 19 -2.10 5.60 -5.82
C ILE A 19 -2.06 7.03 -6.35
N SER A 20 -2.45 8.02 -5.53
CA SER A 20 -2.47 9.44 -5.92
C SER A 20 -1.15 10.18 -5.69
N ALA A 21 -0.22 9.60 -4.93
CA ALA A 21 1.04 10.24 -4.53
C ALA A 21 1.89 10.72 -5.73
N PRO A 22 2.09 9.95 -6.81
CA PRO A 22 2.90 10.43 -7.93
C PRO A 22 2.34 11.70 -8.56
N TYR A 23 1.01 11.79 -8.65
CA TYR A 23 0.32 12.93 -9.25
C TYR A 23 0.31 14.15 -8.32
N THR A 24 0.07 13.93 -7.02
CA THR A 24 -0.05 15.00 -6.02
C THR A 24 1.29 15.55 -5.56
N LEU A 25 2.33 14.72 -5.54
CA LEU A 25 3.70 15.09 -5.15
C LEU A 25 4.63 15.37 -6.33
N GLY A 26 4.11 15.29 -7.58
CA GLY A 26 4.83 15.76 -8.77
C GLY A 26 5.91 14.82 -9.31
N PHE A 27 5.83 13.52 -9.04
CA PHE A 27 6.74 12.50 -9.59
C PHE A 27 6.06 11.52 -10.55
N ALA A 28 4.92 11.92 -11.13
CA ALA A 28 4.23 11.17 -12.18
C ALA A 28 4.91 11.34 -13.55
N ASP A 29 6.09 10.74 -13.72
CA ASP A 29 6.95 10.85 -14.91
C ASP A 29 7.03 9.56 -15.76
N GLY A 30 6.22 8.56 -15.43
CA GLY A 30 6.22 7.23 -16.05
C GLY A 30 7.35 6.31 -15.60
N GLY A 31 8.19 6.74 -14.66
CA GLY A 31 9.34 5.99 -14.17
C GLY A 31 9.00 4.94 -13.11
N ALA A 32 10.05 4.29 -12.61
CA ALA A 32 9.94 3.22 -11.61
C ALA A 32 9.31 3.70 -10.29
N ALA A 33 9.63 4.92 -9.83
CA ALA A 33 9.07 5.49 -8.61
C ALA A 33 7.52 5.60 -8.70
N GLN A 34 7.00 6.17 -9.80
CA GLN A 34 5.56 6.26 -10.03
C GLN A 34 4.90 4.89 -9.96
N TRP A 35 5.37 3.94 -10.77
CA TRP A 35 4.69 2.64 -10.90
C TRP A 35 4.88 1.74 -9.69
N ALA A 36 6.00 1.84 -8.96
CA ALA A 36 6.21 1.12 -7.71
C ALA A 36 5.22 1.61 -6.64
N THR A 37 5.09 2.94 -6.47
CA THR A 37 4.16 3.52 -5.49
C THR A 37 2.70 3.21 -5.83
N ILE A 38 2.29 3.36 -7.10
CA ILE A 38 0.93 2.99 -7.55
C ILE A 38 0.67 1.51 -7.36
N GLY A 39 1.61 0.65 -7.78
CA GLY A 39 1.48 -0.80 -7.69
C GLY A 39 1.32 -1.28 -6.25
N LEU A 40 2.13 -0.74 -5.33
CA LEU A 40 2.01 -1.05 -3.90
C LEU A 40 0.70 -0.52 -3.31
N GLY A 41 0.27 0.70 -3.65
CA GLY A 41 -1.02 1.23 -3.22
C GLY A 41 -2.22 0.41 -3.73
N ALA A 42 -2.20 0.00 -5.00
CA ALA A 42 -3.21 -0.88 -5.58
C ALA A 42 -3.21 -2.25 -4.91
N PHE A 43 -2.03 -2.80 -4.59
CA PHE A 43 -1.93 -4.06 -3.88
C PHE A 43 -2.54 -3.95 -2.47
N VAL A 44 -2.23 -2.89 -1.72
CA VAL A 44 -2.85 -2.58 -0.42
C VAL A 44 -4.37 -2.54 -0.51
N LEU A 45 -4.91 -1.83 -1.51
CA LEU A 45 -6.35 -1.78 -1.74
C LEU A 45 -6.93 -3.18 -1.95
N ILE A 46 -6.31 -3.96 -2.83
CA ILE A 46 -6.80 -5.29 -3.21
C ILE A 46 -6.81 -6.20 -1.99
N TYR A 47 -5.69 -6.44 -1.29
CA TYR A 47 -5.73 -7.39 -0.17
C TYR A 47 -6.61 -6.92 0.99
N SER A 48 -6.74 -5.60 1.20
CA SER A 48 -7.69 -5.01 2.16
C SER A 48 -9.13 -5.38 1.83
N LEU A 49 -9.54 -5.28 0.57
CA LEU A 49 -10.88 -5.72 0.12
C LEU A 49 -11.11 -7.22 0.37
N PHE A 50 -10.06 -8.03 0.35
CA PHE A 50 -10.13 -9.48 0.60
C PHE A 50 -9.90 -9.88 2.07
N THR A 51 -9.73 -8.91 2.98
CA THR A 51 -9.43 -9.18 4.40
C THR A 51 -10.66 -9.45 5.23
N ASP A 52 -10.55 -10.41 6.15
CA ASP A 52 -11.56 -10.72 7.16
C ASP A 52 -11.51 -9.73 8.33
N TYR A 53 -12.07 -8.54 8.07
CA TYR A 53 -12.37 -7.48 9.03
C TYR A 53 -13.64 -6.71 8.60
N GLU A 54 -14.10 -5.73 9.38
CA GLU A 54 -15.45 -5.16 9.21
C GLU A 54 -15.66 -4.49 7.85
N LEU A 55 -14.62 -3.83 7.34
CA LEU A 55 -14.65 -3.08 6.07
C LEU A 55 -14.20 -3.90 4.86
N GLY A 56 -13.94 -5.20 5.03
CA GLY A 56 -13.58 -6.11 3.94
C GLY A 56 -14.79 -6.50 3.10
N MET A 57 -14.61 -6.54 1.79
CA MET A 57 -15.67 -6.86 0.83
C MET A 57 -15.82 -8.39 0.65
N VAL A 58 -14.70 -9.12 0.62
CA VAL A 58 -14.66 -10.58 0.50
C VAL A 58 -13.78 -11.13 1.62
N ARG A 59 -14.38 -11.65 2.68
CA ARG A 59 -13.67 -11.98 3.94
C ARG A 59 -12.97 -13.35 3.90
N ILE A 60 -11.89 -13.45 3.12
CA ILE A 60 -11.13 -14.71 2.95
C ILE A 60 -9.74 -14.68 3.60
N LEU A 61 -9.13 -13.50 3.71
CA LEU A 61 -7.76 -13.34 4.20
C LEU A 61 -7.77 -13.00 5.69
N ARG A 62 -7.25 -13.90 6.51
CA ARG A 62 -7.21 -13.71 7.98
C ARG A 62 -6.45 -12.43 8.33
N PHE A 63 -6.98 -11.64 9.26
CA PHE A 63 -6.36 -10.37 9.67
C PHE A 63 -4.89 -10.47 10.12
N ARG A 64 -4.45 -11.62 10.70
CA ARG A 64 -3.02 -11.84 11.01
C ARG A 64 -2.12 -11.88 9.76
N VAL A 65 -2.64 -12.43 8.66
CA VAL A 65 -1.94 -12.47 7.37
C VAL A 65 -1.90 -11.06 6.77
N HIS A 66 -3.00 -10.30 6.88
CA HIS A 66 -3.05 -8.90 6.48
C HIS A 66 -1.95 -8.08 7.18
N LEU A 67 -1.84 -8.17 8.50
CA LEU A 67 -0.79 -7.46 9.24
C LEU A 67 0.63 -7.88 8.84
N ALA A 68 0.85 -9.15 8.50
CA ALA A 68 2.14 -9.60 7.99
C ALA A 68 2.44 -9.00 6.60
N LEU A 69 1.42 -8.92 5.73
CA LEU A 69 1.50 -8.26 4.44
C LEU A 69 1.83 -6.76 4.61
N ASP A 70 1.20 -6.06 5.55
CA ASP A 70 1.50 -4.65 5.83
C ASP A 70 2.99 -4.42 6.09
N VAL A 71 3.60 -5.27 6.94
CA VAL A 71 5.03 -5.19 7.25
C VAL A 71 5.87 -5.45 6.00
N VAL A 72 5.54 -6.50 5.24
CA VAL A 72 6.26 -6.82 4.00
C VAL A 72 6.18 -5.68 3.00
N PHE A 73 5.00 -5.09 2.78
CA PHE A 73 4.83 -3.99 1.82
C PHE A 73 5.46 -2.69 2.30
N ALA A 74 5.45 -2.41 3.61
CA ALA A 74 6.17 -1.28 4.16
C ALA A 74 7.69 -1.42 3.91
N LEU A 75 8.24 -2.62 4.13
CA LEU A 75 9.65 -2.89 3.86
C LEU A 75 9.99 -2.83 2.36
N LEU A 76 9.11 -3.35 1.49
CA LEU A 76 9.27 -3.26 0.04
C LEU A 76 9.21 -1.81 -0.45
N LEU A 77 8.25 -1.02 0.04
CA LEU A 77 8.13 0.39 -0.29
C LEU A 77 9.38 1.15 0.16
N LEU A 78 9.83 0.90 1.39
CA LEU A 78 11.06 1.49 1.94
C LEU A 78 12.27 1.11 1.09
N ALA A 79 12.45 -0.15 0.73
CA ALA A 79 13.60 -0.62 -0.05
C ALA A 79 13.51 -0.26 -1.55
N SER A 80 12.32 0.09 -2.05
CA SER A 80 12.06 0.30 -3.48
C SER A 80 13.01 1.26 -4.19
N PRO A 81 13.50 2.37 -3.59
CA PRO A 81 14.42 3.27 -4.28
C PRO A 81 15.74 2.62 -4.65
N TRP A 82 16.28 1.78 -3.77
CA TRP A 82 17.53 1.06 -4.01
C TRP A 82 17.31 -0.14 -4.93
N VAL A 83 16.25 -0.91 -4.70
CA VAL A 83 15.94 -2.13 -5.48
C VAL A 83 15.61 -1.79 -6.94
N LEU A 84 14.94 -0.66 -7.16
CA LEU A 84 14.51 -0.22 -8.50
C LEU A 84 15.36 0.93 -9.06
N ASN A 85 16.52 1.21 -8.44
CA ASN A 85 17.53 2.15 -8.91
C ASN A 85 17.01 3.58 -9.19
N PHE A 86 16.22 4.12 -8.27
CA PHE A 86 15.79 5.52 -8.26
C PHE A 86 16.13 6.25 -6.96
N SER A 87 17.02 5.68 -6.13
CA SER A 87 17.47 6.28 -4.86
C SER A 87 18.07 7.67 -5.02
N ASP A 88 18.69 7.98 -6.16
CA ASP A 88 19.35 9.27 -6.40
C ASP A 88 18.36 10.43 -6.62
N ARG A 89 17.05 10.14 -6.66
CA ARG A 89 15.97 11.13 -6.83
C ARG A 89 15.34 11.58 -5.52
N ILE A 90 15.83 11.07 -4.37
CA ILE A 90 15.26 11.27 -3.04
C ILE A 90 16.27 11.98 -2.14
#